data_AF-A0A4R2BM00-F1
#
_entry.id   AF-A0A4R2BM00-F1
#
_cell.length_a   1.000
_cell.length_b   1.000
_cell.length_c   1.000
_cell.angle_alpha   90.00
_cell.angle_beta   90.00
_cell.angle_gamma   90.00
#
_symmetry.space_group_name_H-M   'P 1'
#
loop_
_entity.id
_entity.type
_entity.pdbx_description
1 polymer ?
#
loop_
_entity_poly.entity_id
_entity_poly.type
_entity_poly.pdbx_seq_one_letter_code
_entity_poly.pdbx_strand_id
1 'polypeptide(L)'
;MPKMNILSVPLSVGLLLLAGCSDGEATKDAEKTVKTAEEKTGEAANKAGELAGNAEDKANEAAQMIKEKTPVLVENMKNTYQEGEQKLKENTLQKGDKATITKDAYLAYTPEAYEELYQLIEINDLKGIQNIEQNDQVTEISKSNEVEVLEREIRRTKVKVINTGKEGYLPTNMLSPIK
;
A
#
# COMPACT_ATOMS: atom_id res chain seq x y z
N MET A 1 6.18 38.41 28.40
CA MET A 1 5.29 37.39 28.99
C MET A 1 3.93 38.01 29.28
N PRO A 2 2.88 37.55 28.60
CA PRO A 2 1.55 37.49 29.19
C PRO A 2 1.02 36.05 29.15
N LYS A 3 0.49 35.60 30.29
CA LYS A 3 -0.19 34.32 30.49
C LYS A 3 -1.58 34.41 29.83
N MET A 4 -1.99 33.36 29.12
CA MET A 4 -3.38 33.19 28.72
C MET A 4 -3.84 31.80 29.13
N ASN A 5 -4.87 31.79 29.98
CA ASN A 5 -5.49 30.62 30.58
C ASN A 5 -6.31 29.83 29.54
N ILE A 6 -6.14 28.51 29.58
CA ILE A 6 -7.15 27.45 29.66
C ILE A 6 -8.49 27.73 28.95
N LEU A 7 -8.76 26.97 27.89
CA LEU A 7 -10.11 26.44 27.66
C LEU A 7 -10.03 25.04 27.04
N SER A 8 -10.16 24.03 27.90
CA SER A 8 -10.39 22.64 27.53
C SER A 8 -11.88 22.45 27.21
N VAL A 9 -12.20 21.91 26.03
CA VAL A 9 -13.52 21.33 25.77
C VAL A 9 -13.32 19.89 25.30
N PRO A 10 -13.88 18.89 26.00
CA PRO A 10 -13.85 17.50 25.57
C PRO A 10 -14.97 17.28 24.54
N LEU A 11 -14.62 16.88 23.31
CA LEU A 11 -15.61 16.42 22.33
C LEU A 11 -15.86 14.91 22.52
N SER A 12 -16.53 14.56 23.61
CA SER A 12 -17.18 13.26 23.77
C SER A 12 -18.55 13.32 23.11
N VAL A 13 -18.65 12.86 21.86
CA VAL A 13 -19.95 12.52 21.25
C VAL A 13 -20.13 11.02 21.39
N GLY A 14 -20.88 10.65 22.42
CA GLY A 14 -21.35 9.29 22.65
C GLY A 14 -22.71 9.05 22.01
N LEU A 15 -22.87 7.80 21.55
CA LEU A 15 -24.07 6.96 21.46
C LEU A 15 -25.32 7.45 20.69
N LEU A 16 -25.81 6.58 19.79
CA LEU A 16 -27.05 5.78 19.93
C LEU A 16 -27.28 5.05 18.59
N LEU A 17 -26.94 3.75 18.48
CA LEU A 17 -27.84 2.60 18.68
C LEU A 17 -29.13 2.62 17.82
N LEU A 18 -29.10 1.76 16.79
CA LEU A 18 -30.11 0.73 16.48
C LEU A 18 -31.59 1.08 16.68
N ALA A 19 -32.30 1.23 15.55
CA ALA A 19 -33.65 0.72 15.41
C ALA A 19 -33.81 0.16 13.98
N GLY A 20 -34.10 -1.14 13.91
CA GLY A 20 -34.40 -1.86 12.68
C GLY A 20 -35.85 -1.68 12.19
N CYS A 21 -36.06 -2.17 10.97
CA CYS A 21 -37.28 -2.55 10.26
C CYS A 21 -38.65 -2.33 10.92
N SER A 22 -39.57 -1.63 10.23
CA SER A 22 -40.66 -2.25 9.45
C SER A 22 -41.70 -1.19 9.00
N ASP A 23 -42.15 -1.33 7.75
CA ASP A 23 -43.33 -0.79 7.04
C ASP A 23 -44.15 0.40 7.59
N GLY A 24 -44.48 1.33 6.68
CA GLY A 24 -45.71 2.12 6.76
C GLY A 24 -45.60 3.61 6.39
N GLU A 25 -45.73 3.90 5.09
CA GLU A 25 -46.40 5.08 4.49
C GLU A 25 -46.29 6.47 5.16
N ALA A 26 -45.56 7.40 4.51
CA ALA A 26 -45.84 8.83 4.59
C ALA A 26 -45.54 9.50 3.23
N THR A 27 -46.61 9.71 2.44
CA THR A 27 -46.58 10.52 1.22
C THR A 27 -47.04 11.94 1.51
N LYS A 28 -46.56 12.86 0.64
CA LYS A 28 -47.02 14.24 0.36
C LYS A 28 -46.38 15.36 1.19
N ASP A 29 -45.21 15.84 0.73
CA ASP A 29 -44.85 17.27 0.70
C ASP A 29 -43.54 17.56 -0.07
N ALA A 30 -43.29 16.89 -1.20
CA ALA A 30 -42.00 16.95 -1.92
C ALA A 30 -42.04 17.62 -3.31
N GLU A 31 -43.11 18.32 -3.69
CA GLU A 31 -43.28 18.79 -5.08
C GLU A 31 -42.97 20.26 -5.36
N LYS A 32 -42.35 21.01 -4.44
CA LYS A 32 -42.03 22.44 -4.70
C LYS A 32 -40.57 22.88 -4.62
N THR A 33 -39.62 21.98 -4.38
CA THR A 33 -38.19 22.38 -4.21
C THR A 33 -37.31 22.07 -5.43
N VAL A 34 -37.81 21.38 -6.46
CA VAL A 34 -36.95 20.84 -7.53
C VAL A 34 -36.62 21.86 -8.64
N LYS A 35 -37.42 22.91 -8.85
CA LYS A 35 -37.28 23.79 -10.03
C LYS A 35 -36.30 24.97 -9.92
N THR A 36 -35.53 25.09 -8.84
CA THR A 36 -34.54 26.19 -8.69
C THR A 36 -33.11 25.68 -8.48
N ALA A 37 -32.90 24.37 -8.46
CA ALA A 37 -31.58 23.75 -8.33
C ALA A 37 -30.91 23.44 -9.67
N GLU A 38 -31.64 23.49 -10.79
CA GLU A 38 -31.14 23.06 -12.11
C GLU A 38 -30.27 24.11 -12.84
N GLU A 39 -30.38 25.40 -12.51
CA GLU A 39 -29.64 26.44 -13.23
C GLU A 39 -28.26 26.79 -12.61
N LYS A 40 -27.97 26.36 -11.38
CA LYS A 40 -26.66 26.59 -10.72
C LYS A 40 -25.71 25.38 -10.71
N THR A 41 -26.18 24.23 -11.18
CA THR A 41 -25.40 22.97 -11.23
C THR A 41 -24.66 22.77 -12.56
N GLY A 42 -25.05 23.48 -13.63
CA GLY A 42 -24.45 23.34 -14.97
C GLY A 42 -22.99 23.81 -15.09
N GLU A 43 -22.57 24.81 -14.32
CA GLU A 43 -21.17 25.29 -14.35
C GLU A 43 -20.24 24.52 -13.40
N ALA A 44 -20.77 23.95 -12.32
CA ALA A 44 -20.00 23.11 -11.39
C ALA A 44 -19.76 21.70 -11.96
N ALA A 45 -20.72 21.17 -12.73
CA ALA A 45 -20.60 19.85 -13.36
C ALA A 45 -19.50 19.82 -14.45
N ASN A 46 -19.34 20.90 -15.22
CA ASN A 46 -18.30 20.95 -16.27
C ASN A 46 -16.87 21.03 -15.68
N LYS A 47 -16.66 21.77 -14.59
CA LYS A 47 -15.36 21.80 -13.89
C LYS A 47 -15.06 20.53 -13.09
N ALA A 48 -16.09 19.84 -12.59
CA ALA A 48 -15.93 18.52 -11.98
C ALA A 48 -15.62 17.44 -13.03
N GLY A 49 -16.18 17.53 -14.24
CA GLY A 49 -15.94 16.61 -15.35
C GLY A 49 -14.49 16.61 -15.85
N GLU A 50 -13.84 17.77 -15.94
CA GLU A 50 -12.43 17.85 -16.38
C GLU A 50 -11.43 17.39 -15.32
N LEU A 51 -11.78 17.51 -14.03
CA LEU A 51 -10.97 16.98 -12.93
C LEU A 51 -11.21 15.47 -12.70
N ALA A 52 -12.44 14.99 -12.91
CA ALA A 52 -12.78 13.58 -12.85
C ALA A 52 -12.17 12.81 -14.03
N GLY A 53 -12.19 13.35 -15.25
CA GLY A 53 -11.56 12.71 -16.41
C GLY A 53 -10.06 12.50 -16.21
N ASN A 54 -9.34 13.50 -15.70
CA ASN A 54 -7.90 13.37 -15.40
C ASN A 54 -7.60 12.43 -14.22
N ALA A 55 -8.51 12.33 -13.24
CA ALA A 55 -8.35 11.42 -12.11
C ALA A 55 -8.69 9.97 -12.48
N GLU A 56 -9.71 9.77 -13.30
CA GLU A 56 -10.14 8.46 -13.80
C GLU A 56 -9.14 7.92 -14.82
N ASP A 57 -8.56 8.76 -15.68
CA ASP A 57 -7.50 8.37 -16.61
C ASP A 57 -6.20 8.01 -15.88
N LYS A 58 -5.78 8.79 -14.86
CA LYS A 58 -4.62 8.43 -14.02
C LYS A 58 -4.87 7.21 -13.15
N ALA A 59 -6.09 7.04 -12.63
CA ALA A 59 -6.47 5.86 -11.87
C ALA A 59 -6.52 4.62 -12.78
N ASN A 60 -6.98 4.75 -14.02
CA ASN A 60 -6.97 3.68 -15.01
C ASN A 60 -5.55 3.36 -15.50
N GLU A 61 -4.67 4.34 -15.71
CA GLU A 61 -3.25 4.10 -16.03
C GLU A 61 -2.50 3.46 -14.88
N ALA A 62 -2.71 3.91 -13.64
CA ALA A 62 -2.15 3.27 -12.44
C ALA A 62 -2.71 1.84 -12.28
N ALA A 63 -4.02 1.64 -12.42
CA ALA A 63 -4.65 0.33 -12.34
C ALA A 63 -4.20 -0.63 -13.46
N GLN A 64 -3.88 -0.12 -14.65
CA GLN A 64 -3.32 -0.90 -15.75
C GLN A 64 -1.85 -1.26 -15.52
N MET A 65 -1.00 -0.31 -15.11
CA MET A 65 0.40 -0.62 -14.75
C MET A 65 0.51 -1.61 -13.58
N ILE A 66 -0.36 -1.49 -12.57
CA ILE A 66 -0.43 -2.39 -11.42
C ILE A 66 -0.89 -3.79 -11.87
N LYS A 67 -1.88 -3.90 -12.77
CA LYS A 67 -2.32 -5.19 -13.32
C LYS A 67 -1.21 -5.96 -14.06
N GLU A 68 -0.28 -5.26 -14.71
CA GLU A 68 0.79 -5.91 -15.49
C GLU A 68 2.00 -6.30 -14.65
N LYS A 69 2.37 -5.51 -13.63
CA LYS A 69 3.60 -5.75 -12.84
C LYS A 69 3.41 -6.66 -11.64
N THR A 70 2.27 -6.56 -10.94
CA THR A 70 2.03 -7.38 -9.74
C THR A 70 2.22 -8.89 -10.00
N PRO A 71 1.73 -9.48 -11.12
CA PRO A 71 1.94 -10.90 -11.38
C PRO A 71 3.42 -11.29 -11.47
N VAL A 72 4.26 -10.44 -12.10
CA VAL A 72 5.70 -10.68 -12.26
C VAL A 72 6.42 -10.58 -10.91
N LEU A 73 6.10 -9.58 -10.10
CA LEU A 73 6.66 -9.42 -8.76
C LEU A 73 6.30 -10.63 -7.88
N VAL A 74 5.05 -11.06 -7.93
CA VAL A 74 4.55 -12.23 -7.19
C VAL A 74 5.26 -13.50 -7.63
N GLU A 75 5.43 -13.72 -8.92
CA GLU A 75 6.15 -14.87 -9.46
C GLU A 75 7.63 -14.86 -9.02
N ASN A 76 8.30 -13.71 -9.11
CA ASN A 76 9.69 -13.56 -8.66
C ASN A 76 9.84 -13.91 -7.18
N MET A 77 8.96 -13.39 -6.33
CA MET A 77 8.98 -13.63 -4.90
C MET A 77 8.63 -15.08 -4.55
N LYS A 78 7.61 -15.67 -5.21
CA LYS A 78 7.25 -17.08 -5.08
C LYS A 78 8.41 -18.01 -5.41
N ASN A 79 9.08 -17.78 -6.55
CA ASN A 79 10.24 -18.54 -6.96
C ASN A 79 11.37 -18.39 -5.92
N THR A 80 11.62 -17.17 -5.46
CA THR A 80 12.62 -16.91 -4.41
C THR A 80 12.27 -17.63 -3.11
N TYR A 81 11.02 -17.65 -2.66
CA TYR A 81 10.63 -18.40 -1.47
C TYR A 81 10.79 -19.92 -1.62
N GLN A 82 10.59 -20.44 -2.83
CA GLN A 82 10.77 -21.86 -3.15
C GLN A 82 12.24 -22.27 -3.27
N GLU A 83 13.16 -21.33 -3.55
CA GLU A 83 14.57 -21.60 -3.83
C GLU A 83 15.39 -22.18 -2.63
N GLY A 84 14.75 -22.50 -1.51
CA GLY A 84 15.26 -23.43 -0.49
C GLY A 84 16.39 -22.89 0.40
N GLU A 85 16.57 -23.50 1.57
CA GLU A 85 17.55 -23.06 2.57
C GLU A 85 19.02 -23.24 2.15
N GLN A 86 19.31 -24.03 1.12
CA GLN A 86 20.68 -24.21 0.63
C GLN A 86 21.29 -22.90 0.09
N LYS A 87 20.53 -22.09 -0.65
CA LYS A 87 21.01 -20.76 -1.10
C LYS A 87 21.17 -19.76 0.05
N LEU A 88 20.39 -19.91 1.13
CA LEU A 88 20.53 -19.08 2.33
C LEU A 88 21.85 -19.32 3.07
N LYS A 89 22.38 -20.55 3.00
CA LYS A 89 23.66 -20.93 3.61
C LYS A 89 24.87 -20.41 2.86
N GLU A 90 24.77 -20.23 1.55
CA GLU A 90 25.84 -19.64 0.72
C GLU A 90 25.88 -18.11 0.82
N ASN A 91 24.79 -17.48 1.27
CA ASN A 91 24.74 -16.04 1.47
C ASN A 91 25.51 -15.64 2.74
N THR A 92 26.67 -15.00 2.55
CA THR A 92 27.57 -14.55 3.61
C THR A 92 27.33 -13.13 4.10
N LEU A 93 26.24 -12.48 3.67
CA LEU A 93 25.98 -11.08 4.01
C LEU A 93 25.99 -10.85 5.52
N GLN A 94 26.66 -9.77 5.93
CA GLN A 94 26.72 -9.26 7.29
C GLN A 94 26.17 -7.84 7.35
N LYS A 95 25.88 -7.37 8.55
CA LYS A 95 25.49 -5.97 8.77
C LYS A 95 26.58 -5.03 8.25
N GLY A 96 26.19 -4.05 7.44
CA GLY A 96 27.07 -3.08 6.79
C GLY A 96 27.53 -3.51 5.39
N ASP A 97 27.30 -4.77 4.99
CA ASP A 97 27.62 -5.21 3.63
C ASP A 97 26.70 -4.55 2.61
N LYS A 98 27.21 -4.37 1.40
CA LYS A 98 26.41 -3.97 0.26
C LYS A 98 25.98 -5.19 -0.56
N ALA A 99 24.75 -5.14 -1.05
CA ALA A 99 24.20 -6.16 -1.92
C ALA A 99 23.43 -5.55 -3.08
N THR A 100 23.26 -6.33 -4.13
CA THR A 100 22.41 -6.00 -5.28
C THR A 100 21.17 -6.88 -5.25
N ILE A 101 20.01 -6.26 -5.49
CA ILE A 101 18.75 -6.98 -5.64
C ILE A 101 18.75 -7.74 -6.97
N THR A 102 18.50 -9.06 -6.93
CA THR A 102 18.61 -9.94 -8.10
C THR A 102 17.35 -10.01 -8.97
N LYS A 103 16.17 -9.71 -8.41
CA LYS A 103 14.87 -9.75 -9.08
C LYS A 103 14.00 -8.57 -8.62
N ASP A 104 13.10 -8.10 -9.47
CA ASP A 104 12.10 -7.11 -9.04
C ASP A 104 11.21 -7.74 -7.94
N ALA A 105 10.89 -6.96 -6.90
CA ALA A 105 10.17 -7.46 -5.74
C ALA A 105 9.44 -6.35 -4.99
N TYR A 106 8.76 -6.72 -3.90
CA TYR A 106 8.25 -5.79 -2.91
C TYR A 106 9.22 -5.70 -1.72
N LEU A 107 9.55 -4.47 -1.33
CA LEU A 107 10.21 -4.15 -0.07
C LEU A 107 9.14 -3.93 1.00
N ALA A 108 9.05 -4.82 1.98
CA ALA A 108 8.10 -4.70 3.08
C ALA A 108 8.66 -3.81 4.20
N TYR A 109 7.91 -2.82 4.68
CA TYR A 109 8.45 -1.87 5.64
C TYR A 109 8.58 -2.42 7.06
N THR A 110 7.77 -3.43 7.41
CA THR A 110 7.80 -4.08 8.72
C THR A 110 7.90 -5.61 8.60
N PRO A 111 8.34 -6.30 9.66
CA PRO A 111 8.28 -7.76 9.75
C PRO A 111 6.88 -8.32 9.48
N GLU A 112 5.84 -7.67 9.99
CA GLU A 112 4.45 -8.11 9.84
C GLU A 112 3.99 -7.99 8.39
N ALA A 113 4.30 -6.87 7.72
CA ALA A 113 4.02 -6.69 6.31
C ALA A 113 4.75 -7.72 5.43
N TYR A 114 5.96 -8.13 5.83
CA TYR A 114 6.71 -9.18 5.14
C TYR A 114 6.02 -10.55 5.26
N GLU A 115 5.59 -10.93 6.48
CA GLU A 115 4.88 -12.20 6.69
C GLU A 115 3.50 -12.21 6.01
N GLU A 116 2.77 -11.09 6.05
CA GLU A 116 1.49 -10.93 5.34
C GLU A 116 1.68 -11.09 3.84
N LEU A 117 2.67 -10.39 3.26
CA LEU A 117 3.02 -10.52 1.85
C LEU A 117 3.39 -11.97 1.48
N TYR A 118 4.17 -12.66 2.33
CA TYR A 118 4.52 -14.07 2.12
C TYR A 118 3.27 -14.97 2.05
N GLN A 119 2.35 -14.83 3.01
CA GLN A 119 1.12 -15.62 3.05
C GLN A 119 0.23 -15.36 1.83
N LEU A 120 0.08 -14.10 1.45
CA LEU A 120 -0.70 -13.71 0.27
C LEU A 120 -0.10 -14.29 -1.02
N ILE A 121 1.22 -14.32 -1.15
CA ILE A 121 1.91 -14.96 -2.28
C ILE A 121 1.70 -16.47 -2.26
N GLU A 122 1.77 -17.11 -1.09
CA GLU A 122 1.59 -18.57 -0.93
C GLU A 122 0.20 -19.01 -1.42
N ILE A 123 -0.85 -18.27 -1.05
CA ILE A 123 -2.23 -18.55 -1.47
C ILE A 123 -2.59 -17.92 -2.82
N ASN A 124 -1.66 -17.22 -3.47
CA ASN A 124 -1.84 -16.49 -4.73
C ASN A 124 -2.98 -15.43 -4.67
N ASP A 125 -3.15 -14.76 -3.53
CA ASP A 125 -4.13 -13.69 -3.35
C ASP A 125 -3.59 -12.34 -3.86
N LEU A 126 -3.72 -12.12 -5.16
CA LEU A 126 -3.29 -10.87 -5.80
C LEU A 126 -4.04 -9.64 -5.30
N LYS A 127 -5.30 -9.78 -4.85
CA LYS A 127 -6.08 -8.65 -4.33
C LYS A 127 -5.57 -8.23 -2.96
N GLY A 128 -5.26 -9.20 -2.10
CA GLY A 128 -4.61 -8.92 -0.82
C GLY A 128 -3.27 -8.20 -1.03
N ILE A 129 -2.47 -8.62 -2.01
CA ILE A 129 -1.19 -7.95 -2.31
C ILE A 129 -1.39 -6.50 -2.76
N GLN A 130 -2.40 -6.25 -3.61
CA GLN A 130 -2.78 -4.89 -4.00
C GLN A 130 -3.22 -4.05 -2.79
N ASN A 131 -3.95 -4.64 -1.84
CA ASN A 131 -4.39 -3.92 -0.65
C ASN A 131 -3.21 -3.50 0.23
N ILE A 132 -2.24 -4.39 0.47
CA ILE A 132 -1.07 -4.04 1.30
C ILE A 132 -0.14 -3.04 0.61
N GLU A 133 -0.09 -3.03 -0.72
CA GLU A 133 0.59 -2.00 -1.50
C GLU A 133 -0.12 -0.65 -1.36
N GLN A 134 -1.45 -0.61 -1.54
CA GLN A 134 -2.25 0.61 -1.41
C GLN A 134 -2.26 1.18 0.02
N ASN A 135 -2.03 0.35 1.03
CA ASN A 135 -1.93 0.75 2.43
C ASN A 135 -0.50 1.14 2.83
N ASP A 136 0.41 1.34 1.87
CA ASP A 136 1.81 1.70 2.11
C ASP A 136 2.54 0.73 3.06
N GLN A 137 2.17 -0.56 3.06
CA GLN A 137 2.88 -1.58 3.85
C GLN A 137 4.08 -2.16 3.08
N VAL A 138 4.02 -2.10 1.75
CA VAL A 138 5.08 -2.54 0.85
C VAL A 138 5.29 -1.51 -0.27
N THR A 139 6.46 -1.53 -0.90
CA THR A 139 6.74 -0.75 -2.12
C THR A 139 7.45 -1.61 -3.14
N GLU A 140 7.18 -1.39 -4.42
CA GLU A 140 7.99 -2.00 -5.48
C GLU A 140 9.46 -1.58 -5.35
N ILE A 141 10.37 -2.53 -5.56
CA ILE A 141 11.80 -2.29 -5.67
C ILE A 141 12.35 -3.04 -6.89
N SER A 142 13.17 -2.36 -7.68
CA SER A 142 13.71 -2.92 -8.91
C SER A 142 14.96 -3.75 -8.65
N LYS A 143 15.17 -4.77 -9.47
CA LYS A 143 16.46 -5.44 -9.61
C LYS A 143 17.56 -4.43 -9.91
N SER A 144 18.80 -4.83 -9.61
CA SER A 144 19.99 -3.99 -9.76
C SER A 144 20.05 -2.77 -8.84
N ASN A 145 19.02 -2.51 -8.02
CA ASN A 145 19.15 -1.54 -6.94
C ASN A 145 20.16 -2.07 -5.91
N GLU A 146 21.07 -1.19 -5.48
CA GLU A 146 22.02 -1.47 -4.42
C GLU A 146 21.39 -1.19 -3.07
N VAL A 147 21.68 -2.06 -2.10
CA VAL A 147 21.20 -1.97 -0.73
C VAL A 147 22.34 -2.17 0.25
N GLU A 148 22.23 -1.53 1.41
CA GLU A 148 23.05 -1.81 2.59
C GLU A 148 22.28 -2.76 3.52
N VAL A 149 22.95 -3.78 4.03
CA VAL A 149 22.37 -4.73 4.98
C VAL A 149 22.38 -4.12 6.38
N LEU A 150 21.20 -3.91 6.95
CA LEU A 150 21.04 -3.37 8.30
C LEU A 150 20.98 -4.48 9.35
N GLU A 151 20.31 -5.58 9.02
CA GLU A 151 20.12 -6.73 9.88
C GLU A 151 19.83 -7.98 9.04
N ARG A 152 20.45 -9.11 9.39
CA ARG A 152 20.24 -10.39 8.70
C ARG A 152 19.53 -11.36 9.62
N GLU A 153 18.38 -11.84 9.15
CA GLU A 153 17.72 -13.03 9.68
C GLU A 153 17.86 -14.17 8.67
N ILE A 154 17.50 -15.39 9.10
CA ILE A 154 17.68 -16.59 8.26
C ILE A 154 16.91 -16.44 6.94
N ARG A 155 15.64 -16.00 6.99
CA ARG A 155 14.73 -15.96 5.84
C ARG A 155 14.59 -14.59 5.19
N ARG A 156 14.76 -13.53 5.98
CA ARG A 156 14.62 -12.14 5.56
C ARG A 156 15.81 -11.31 6.01
N THR A 157 16.12 -10.28 5.26
CA THR A 157 17.18 -9.33 5.59
C THR A 157 16.58 -7.95 5.59
N LYS A 158 16.78 -7.20 6.68
CA LYS A 158 16.48 -5.77 6.72
C LYS A 158 17.57 -5.04 5.96
N VAL A 159 17.16 -4.21 5.01
CA VAL A 159 18.05 -3.48 4.12
C VAL A 159 17.68 -2.00 4.05
N LYS A 160 18.64 -1.19 3.62
CA LYS A 160 18.45 0.21 3.23
C LYS A 160 18.81 0.38 1.76
N VAL A 161 17.89 0.87 0.96
CA VAL A 161 18.13 1.13 -0.46
C VAL A 161 19.00 2.38 -0.60
N ILE A 162 20.16 2.26 -1.27
CA ILE A 162 21.19 3.30 -1.27
C ILE A 162 20.72 4.61 -1.92
N ASN A 163 19.99 4.54 -3.03
CA ASN A 163 19.57 5.71 -3.81
C ASN A 163 18.37 6.47 -3.22
N THR A 164 17.49 5.78 -2.49
CA THR A 164 16.26 6.37 -1.94
C THR A 164 16.28 6.52 -0.42
N GLY A 165 17.19 5.83 0.27
CA GLY A 165 17.25 5.78 1.72
C GLY A 165 16.11 5.00 2.38
N LYS A 166 15.19 4.40 1.60
CA LYS A 166 14.09 3.58 2.12
C LYS A 166 14.64 2.34 2.81
N GLU A 167 14.08 2.01 3.97
CA GLU A 167 14.40 0.79 4.71
C GLU A 167 13.25 -0.21 4.60
N GLY A 168 13.56 -1.49 4.65
CA GLY A 168 12.55 -2.55 4.71
C GLY A 168 13.17 -3.93 4.64
N TYR A 169 12.34 -4.94 4.41
CA TYR A 169 12.69 -6.35 4.43
C TYR A 169 12.57 -6.96 3.05
N LEU A 170 13.60 -7.73 2.67
CA LEU A 170 13.62 -8.55 1.47
C LEU A 170 13.99 -10.00 1.82
N PRO A 171 13.59 -10.98 0.99
CA PRO A 171 14.07 -12.35 1.14
C PRO A 171 15.60 -12.36 1.03
N THR A 172 16.27 -13.03 1.98
CA THR A 172 17.75 -13.02 2.04
C THR A 172 18.39 -13.58 0.76
N ASN A 173 17.78 -14.60 0.15
CA ASN A 173 18.22 -15.18 -1.12
C ASN A 173 17.91 -14.33 -2.36
N MET A 174 17.28 -13.16 -2.21
CA MET A 174 17.14 -12.17 -3.28
C MET A 174 18.34 -11.23 -3.38
N LEU A 175 19.24 -11.26 -2.39
CA LEU A 175 20.37 -10.37 -2.28
C LEU A 175 21.65 -11.06 -2.73
N SER A 176 22.39 -10.42 -3.64
CA SER A 176 23.72 -10.85 -4.06
C SER A 176 24.78 -9.90 -3.52
N PRO A 177 25.82 -10.36 -2.78
CA PRO A 177 26.86 -9.48 -2.28
C PRO A 177 27.59 -8.71 -3.39
N ILE A 178 27.83 -7.42 -3.17
CA ILE A 178 28.74 -6.62 -4.01
C ILE A 178 30.15 -6.87 -3.48
N LYS A 179 31.03 -7.40 -4.34
CA LYS A 179 32.45 -7.63 -4.01
C LYS A 179 33.24 -6.33 -3.94
#